data_AF-A0A4Q3G204-F1
#
_entry.id   AF-A0A4Q3G204-F1
#
_cell.length_a   1.000
_cell.length_b   1.000
_cell.length_c   1.000
_cell.angle_alpha   90.00
_cell.angle_beta   90.00
_cell.angle_gamma   90.00
#
_symmetry.space_group_name_H-M   'P 1'
#
loop_
_entity.id
_entity.type
_entity.pdbx_description
1 polymer ?
#
loop_
_entity_poly.entity_id
_entity_poly.type
_entity_poly.pdbx_seq_one_letter_code
_entity_poly.pdbx_strand_id
1 'polypeptide(L)'
;MLAAPNLTTDPLFKPDQAAADSYAPAIYSPLINAGSIAYTVSSATDLVGGQRVFENRPDVGAYEAQTNASVSTVKLTSLPRSRVIYGVGGTVDFKVTWPVGSTLNASWKVVDAANQPLPNSRYTIILDGNSLTLRIKDITLADSGVKVSFTDIAQGLLYTPPATLTVRLPRTVYVNPAAVAGTNNGTSWANAYTDLAKALDDAQTADEIWVAGGAGVTYTPLGAVSYYYLNSFNLKPTVSLYGGFAGTETTRDARNVIANPTALRPLGDNPIVVGAAVESEYELPSVMDGFVIENSSGGAAVFNSGASTTYRHCLFRNNAGYLGNFQSQMHYENCEFTGNSGTLFYIDRSAVTIAGGKIHDNSTSGDLISAYNASTVTLTDNVVSNNTTAGALFRNSGGSEGNSSATVLRSAFRGNSTGGAIIANGTGQSCAIESSLFAKNIARADLATLQN
;
A
#
# COMPACT_ATOMS: atom_id res chain seq x y z
N MET A 1 0.80 -38.23 -8.32
CA MET A 1 1.69 -37.23 -7.67
C MET A 1 3.12 -37.72 -7.78
N LEU A 2 3.97 -37.02 -8.53
CA LEU A 2 5.33 -37.46 -8.86
C LEU A 2 6.26 -36.24 -8.89
N ALA A 3 6.82 -35.85 -7.75
CA ALA A 3 7.66 -34.67 -7.65
C ALA A 3 9.13 -34.99 -8.05
N ALA A 4 9.55 -34.46 -9.20
CA ALA A 4 10.89 -33.89 -9.34
C ALA A 4 11.02 -32.70 -8.35
N PRO A 5 12.23 -32.20 -8.02
CA PRO A 5 12.34 -31.00 -7.17
C PRO A 5 11.44 -29.88 -7.68
N ASN A 6 10.87 -29.09 -6.76
CA ASN A 6 10.04 -27.93 -7.07
C ASN A 6 10.68 -27.13 -8.21
N LEU A 7 9.96 -27.00 -9.33
CA LEU A 7 10.46 -26.24 -10.48
C LEU A 7 10.58 -24.77 -10.09
N THR A 8 11.72 -24.17 -10.40
CA THR A 8 12.00 -22.74 -10.18
C THR A 8 11.58 -21.87 -11.37
N THR A 9 10.89 -22.47 -12.35
CA THR A 9 10.52 -21.87 -13.64
C THR A 9 9.05 -22.16 -13.93
N ASP A 10 8.41 -21.28 -14.70
CA ASP A 10 7.00 -21.42 -15.07
C ASP A 10 6.71 -22.79 -15.74
N PRO A 11 5.66 -23.53 -15.34
CA PRO A 11 5.32 -24.82 -15.91
C PRO A 11 4.78 -24.75 -17.35
N LEU A 12 4.38 -23.59 -17.86
CA LEU A 12 3.90 -23.36 -19.23
C LEU A 12 2.81 -24.36 -19.65
N PHE A 13 1.63 -24.27 -19.03
CA PHE A 13 0.45 -25.02 -19.45
C PHE A 13 -0.20 -24.43 -20.71
N LYS A 14 -0.99 -25.24 -21.42
CA LYS A 14 -1.71 -24.77 -22.61
C LYS A 14 -2.71 -23.65 -22.24
N PRO A 15 -2.65 -22.48 -22.89
CA PRO A 15 -3.68 -21.47 -22.73
C PRO A 15 -4.91 -21.91 -23.52
N ASP A 16 -6.03 -22.15 -22.82
CA ASP A 16 -7.36 -22.33 -23.40
C ASP A 16 -7.59 -23.63 -24.20
N GLN A 17 -8.10 -24.64 -23.50
CA GLN A 17 -9.07 -25.57 -24.08
C GLN A 17 -10.34 -25.38 -23.24
N ALA A 18 -11.51 -25.41 -23.86
CA ALA A 18 -12.86 -25.13 -23.32
C ALA A 18 -13.30 -25.83 -22.00
N ALA A 19 -12.41 -26.51 -21.29
CA ALA A 19 -12.59 -26.97 -19.92
C ALA A 19 -11.76 -26.07 -18.99
N ALA A 20 -12.42 -25.50 -17.97
CA ALA A 20 -11.72 -24.88 -16.84
C ALA A 20 -10.63 -25.84 -16.32
N ASP A 21 -9.44 -25.30 -16.06
CA ASP A 21 -8.33 -25.98 -15.37
C ASP A 21 -7.58 -27.08 -16.17
N SER A 22 -7.28 -26.85 -17.45
CA SER A 22 -6.36 -27.74 -18.19
C SER A 22 -4.91 -27.56 -17.75
N TYR A 23 -4.44 -28.38 -16.80
CA TYR A 23 -3.02 -28.51 -16.42
C TYR A 23 -2.19 -29.34 -17.42
N ALA A 24 -2.59 -29.35 -18.70
CA ALA A 24 -1.86 -30.05 -19.74
C ALA A 24 -0.62 -29.22 -20.13
N PRO A 25 0.59 -29.81 -20.17
CA PRO A 25 1.79 -29.10 -20.57
C PRO A 25 1.67 -28.61 -22.02
N ALA A 26 2.10 -27.39 -22.28
CA ALA A 26 2.35 -26.93 -23.65
C ALA A 26 3.57 -27.69 -24.21
N ILE A 27 3.69 -27.76 -25.55
CA ILE A 27 4.72 -28.53 -26.26
C ILE A 27 6.19 -28.14 -25.94
N TYR A 28 6.41 -27.04 -25.21
CA TYR A 28 7.74 -26.56 -24.77
C TYR A 28 7.87 -26.48 -23.25
N SER A 29 6.89 -27.02 -22.53
CA SER A 29 6.83 -26.98 -21.08
C SER A 29 8.04 -27.67 -20.45
N PRO A 30 8.63 -27.09 -19.38
CA PRO A 30 9.66 -27.78 -18.60
C PRO A 30 9.13 -29.02 -17.87
N LEU A 31 7.82 -29.29 -17.92
CA LEU A 31 7.20 -30.51 -17.39
C LEU A 31 7.36 -31.70 -18.33
N ILE A 32 7.60 -31.48 -19.63
CA ILE A 32 7.70 -32.55 -20.61
C ILE A 32 8.92 -33.42 -20.31
N ASN A 33 8.71 -34.74 -20.25
CA ASN A 33 9.72 -35.74 -19.92
C ASN A 33 10.48 -35.44 -18.60
N ALA A 34 9.89 -34.67 -17.67
CA ALA A 34 10.54 -34.26 -16.43
C ALA A 34 10.14 -35.11 -15.20
N GLY A 35 9.13 -35.97 -15.34
CA GLY A 35 8.65 -36.87 -14.29
C GLY A 35 9.64 -38.00 -13.97
N SER A 36 9.57 -38.56 -12.77
CA SER A 36 10.47 -39.66 -12.38
C SER A 36 9.90 -41.02 -12.78
N ILE A 37 10.72 -41.85 -13.44
CA ILE A 37 10.41 -43.25 -13.78
C ILE A 37 10.52 -44.20 -12.58
N ALA A 38 11.11 -43.75 -11.46
CA ALA A 38 11.33 -44.56 -10.27
C ALA A 38 10.06 -44.79 -9.45
N TYR A 39 8.97 -44.11 -9.79
CA TYR A 39 7.68 -44.27 -9.15
C TYR A 39 6.72 -44.97 -10.11
N THR A 40 5.99 -45.96 -9.61
CA THR A 40 5.02 -46.74 -10.37
C THR A 40 3.94 -45.83 -10.95
N VAL A 41 3.85 -45.76 -12.28
CA VAL A 41 2.66 -45.22 -12.94
C VAL A 41 1.49 -46.15 -12.61
N SER A 42 0.52 -45.67 -11.83
CA SER A 42 -0.64 -46.46 -11.40
C SER A 42 -1.61 -46.79 -12.54
N SER A 43 -1.45 -46.14 -13.69
CA SER A 43 -2.26 -46.29 -14.90
C SER A 43 -1.34 -46.25 -16.12
N ALA A 44 -1.64 -47.07 -17.13
CA ALA A 44 -0.95 -47.03 -18.43
C ALA A 44 -1.32 -45.79 -19.25
N THR A 45 -2.43 -45.13 -18.91
CA THR A 45 -2.92 -43.93 -19.58
C THR A 45 -2.95 -42.71 -18.65
N ASP A 46 -2.81 -41.52 -19.25
CA ASP A 46 -2.98 -40.22 -18.61
C ASP A 46 -4.47 -39.87 -18.41
N LEU A 47 -4.76 -38.67 -17.87
CA LEU A 47 -6.13 -38.25 -17.54
C LEU A 47 -7.07 -38.17 -18.76
N VAL A 48 -6.54 -38.02 -19.97
CA VAL A 48 -7.33 -37.95 -21.21
C VAL A 48 -7.26 -39.24 -22.03
N GLY A 49 -6.69 -40.31 -21.47
CA GLY A 49 -6.62 -41.63 -22.11
C GLY A 49 -5.42 -41.82 -23.04
N GLY A 50 -4.51 -40.85 -23.15
CA GLY A 50 -3.23 -40.98 -23.86
C GLY A 50 -2.24 -41.84 -23.10
N GLN A 51 -1.19 -42.36 -23.73
CA GLN A 51 -0.19 -43.19 -23.06
C GLN A 51 0.56 -42.37 -21.99
N ARG A 52 0.69 -42.89 -20.76
CA ARG A 52 1.28 -42.14 -19.62
C ARG A 52 2.81 -42.02 -19.66
N VAL A 53 3.47 -42.74 -20.56
CA VAL A 53 4.91 -42.69 -20.76
C VAL A 53 5.15 -42.57 -22.26
N PHE A 54 5.38 -41.35 -22.74
CA PHE A 54 5.83 -41.07 -24.10
C PHE A 54 7.36 -40.85 -24.08
N GLU A 55 8.08 -41.19 -25.15
CA GLU A 55 9.56 -41.03 -25.25
C GLU A 55 10.41 -41.54 -24.04
N ASN A 56 9.93 -42.59 -23.36
CA ASN A 56 10.58 -43.28 -22.23
C ASN A 56 10.51 -42.56 -20.86
N ARG A 57 9.83 -41.42 -20.73
CA ARG A 57 9.74 -40.72 -19.43
C ARG A 57 8.42 -39.96 -19.29
N PRO A 58 7.69 -40.11 -18.16
CA PRO A 58 6.44 -39.38 -17.97
C PRO A 58 6.67 -37.88 -17.81
N ASP A 59 5.68 -37.09 -18.19
CA ASP A 59 5.58 -35.68 -17.86
C ASP A 59 5.25 -35.48 -16.38
N VAL A 60 5.61 -34.32 -15.83
CA VAL A 60 5.15 -33.91 -14.49
C VAL A 60 3.70 -33.45 -14.57
N GLY A 61 2.78 -34.15 -13.90
CA GLY A 61 1.37 -33.79 -13.85
C GLY A 61 0.43 -34.98 -14.05
N ALA A 62 -0.82 -34.73 -14.43
CA ALA A 62 -1.82 -35.77 -14.74
C ALA A 62 -1.99 -36.03 -16.25
N TYR A 63 -1.42 -35.17 -17.09
CA TYR A 63 -1.44 -35.23 -18.55
C TYR A 63 -0.08 -35.67 -19.09
N GLU A 64 -0.06 -36.26 -20.28
CA GLU A 64 1.16 -36.60 -21.02
C GLU A 64 1.12 -35.97 -22.42
N ALA A 65 2.15 -35.19 -22.77
CA ALA A 65 2.33 -34.66 -24.11
C ALA A 65 2.70 -35.79 -25.09
N GLN A 66 1.76 -36.16 -25.97
CA GLN A 66 1.97 -37.13 -27.05
C GLN A 66 2.70 -36.50 -28.25
N THR A 67 3.77 -35.75 -27.98
CA THR A 67 4.52 -35.00 -29.00
C THR A 67 6.01 -35.14 -28.74
N ASN A 68 6.81 -35.36 -29.78
CA ASN A 68 8.24 -35.58 -29.63
C ASN A 68 8.91 -34.35 -29.01
N ALA A 69 9.77 -34.54 -28.01
CA ALA A 69 10.52 -33.49 -27.31
C ALA A 69 11.67 -32.89 -28.15
N SER A 70 11.52 -32.85 -29.47
CA SER A 70 12.50 -32.31 -30.42
C SER A 70 12.68 -30.80 -30.31
N VAL A 71 12.03 -30.16 -29.34
CA VAL A 71 12.04 -28.72 -29.19
C VAL A 71 12.56 -28.34 -27.80
N SER A 72 13.60 -27.50 -27.78
CA SER A 72 14.27 -27.09 -26.55
C SER A 72 13.28 -26.40 -25.61
N THR A 73 13.16 -26.91 -24.39
CA THR A 73 12.26 -26.36 -23.36
C THR A 73 12.59 -24.89 -23.08
N VAL A 74 11.57 -24.03 -23.15
CA VAL A 74 11.70 -22.62 -22.76
C VAL A 74 11.50 -22.52 -21.25
N LYS A 75 12.44 -21.86 -20.57
CA LYS A 75 12.38 -21.66 -19.13
C LYS A 75 12.27 -20.18 -18.83
N LEU A 76 11.11 -19.73 -18.35
CA LEU A 76 10.92 -18.38 -17.84
C LEU A 76 10.99 -18.40 -16.32
N THR A 77 11.76 -17.49 -15.74
CA THR A 77 11.83 -17.24 -14.29
C THR A 77 10.87 -16.13 -13.87
N SER A 78 10.37 -15.32 -14.82
CA SER A 78 9.23 -14.43 -14.61
C SER A 78 8.38 -14.30 -15.87
N LEU A 79 7.07 -14.17 -15.65
CA LEU A 79 6.06 -13.87 -16.68
C LEU A 79 5.77 -12.36 -16.72
N PRO A 80 5.24 -11.83 -17.85
CA PRO A 80 4.73 -10.47 -17.84
C PRO A 80 3.56 -10.36 -16.86
N ARG A 81 3.50 -9.28 -16.10
CA ARG A 81 2.38 -8.97 -15.18
C ARG A 81 1.50 -7.89 -15.79
N SER A 82 0.18 -8.04 -15.64
CA SER A 82 -0.77 -6.98 -15.98
C SER A 82 -0.45 -5.71 -15.20
N ARG A 83 -0.69 -4.54 -15.81
CA ARG A 83 -0.37 -3.24 -15.23
C ARG A 83 -1.57 -2.33 -15.29
N VAL A 84 -1.78 -1.55 -14.23
CA VAL A 84 -2.76 -0.46 -14.22
C VAL A 84 -2.00 0.85 -14.16
N ILE A 85 -2.29 1.76 -15.08
CA ILE A 85 -1.72 3.11 -15.13
C ILE A 85 -2.84 4.12 -14.91
N TYR A 86 -2.59 5.07 -14.00
CA TYR A 86 -3.57 6.08 -13.56
C TYR A 86 -3.26 7.44 -14.20
N GLY A 87 -3.24 7.48 -15.53
CA GLY A 87 -2.90 8.69 -16.30
C GLY A 87 -2.62 8.40 -17.77
N VAL A 88 -2.30 9.46 -18.50
CA VAL A 88 -1.87 9.42 -19.91
C VAL A 88 -0.51 10.07 -20.07
N GLY A 89 0.19 9.76 -21.16
CA GLY A 89 1.58 10.09 -21.38
C GLY A 89 2.54 9.06 -20.76
N GLY A 90 3.84 9.37 -20.80
CA GLY A 90 4.87 8.52 -20.18
C GLY A 90 5.02 7.15 -20.84
N THR A 91 5.48 6.17 -20.05
CA THR A 91 5.79 4.82 -20.52
C THR A 91 5.38 3.75 -19.51
N VAL A 92 5.10 2.53 -19.97
CA VAL A 92 4.89 1.35 -19.11
C VAL A 92 5.75 0.18 -19.60
N ASP A 93 6.35 -0.52 -18.64
CA ASP A 93 7.22 -1.67 -18.90
C ASP A 93 6.53 -2.99 -18.56
N PHE A 94 6.64 -3.93 -19.49
CA PHE A 94 6.40 -5.35 -19.26
C PHE A 94 7.72 -6.07 -19.39
N LYS A 95 8.02 -6.97 -18.44
CA LYS A 95 9.30 -7.65 -18.37
C LYS A 95 9.09 -9.15 -18.26
N VAL A 96 9.93 -9.89 -18.96
CA VAL A 96 10.16 -11.32 -18.74
C VAL A 96 11.62 -11.56 -18.45
N THR A 97 11.90 -12.62 -17.71
CA THR A 97 13.27 -13.08 -17.43
C THR A 97 13.36 -14.59 -17.62
N TRP A 98 14.56 -15.06 -17.96
CA TRP A 98 14.89 -16.48 -18.09
C TRP A 98 16.20 -16.80 -17.36
N PRO A 99 16.57 -18.09 -17.19
CA PRO A 99 17.84 -18.45 -16.59
C PRO A 99 19.05 -17.88 -17.35
N VAL A 100 20.06 -17.41 -16.61
CA VAL A 100 21.31 -16.88 -17.18
C VAL A 100 21.98 -17.94 -18.07
N GLY A 101 22.48 -17.53 -19.23
CA GLY A 101 23.17 -18.41 -20.18
C GLY A 101 22.24 -19.19 -21.13
N SER A 102 20.91 -19.06 -20.99
CA SER A 102 19.97 -19.58 -22.00
C SER A 102 19.84 -18.62 -23.17
N THR A 103 19.80 -19.16 -24.39
CA THR A 103 19.53 -18.42 -25.62
C THR A 103 18.08 -18.63 -26.03
N LEU A 104 17.32 -17.55 -26.16
CA LEU A 104 15.92 -17.54 -26.62
C LEU A 104 15.79 -16.60 -27.80
N ASN A 105 15.01 -16.96 -28.82
CA ASN A 105 14.66 -16.04 -29.91
C ASN A 105 13.43 -15.21 -29.51
N ALA A 106 13.66 -14.39 -28.49
CA ALA A 106 12.68 -13.70 -27.69
C ALA A 106 12.05 -12.50 -28.43
N SER A 107 10.72 -12.45 -28.45
CA SER A 107 9.94 -11.33 -28.99
C SER A 107 8.67 -11.09 -28.19
N TRP A 108 8.00 -9.97 -28.47
CA TRP A 108 6.71 -9.64 -27.90
C TRP A 108 5.62 -9.66 -28.97
N LYS A 109 4.51 -10.32 -28.66
CA LYS A 109 3.24 -10.07 -29.32
C LYS A 109 2.51 -8.99 -28.55
N VAL A 110 2.20 -7.89 -29.23
CA VAL A 110 1.52 -6.72 -28.66
C VAL A 110 0.30 -6.44 -29.49
N VAL A 111 -0.88 -6.54 -28.88
CA VAL A 111 -2.15 -6.28 -29.56
C VAL A 111 -3.01 -5.31 -28.75
N ASP A 112 -3.85 -4.54 -29.41
CA ASP A 112 -4.84 -3.69 -28.77
C ASP A 112 -6.03 -4.50 -28.20
N ALA A 113 -7.02 -3.80 -27.62
CA ALA A 113 -8.21 -4.42 -27.06
C ALA A 113 -9.06 -5.19 -28.09
N ALA A 114 -8.97 -4.81 -29.37
CA ALA A 114 -9.63 -5.48 -30.50
C ALA A 114 -8.76 -6.61 -31.11
N ASN A 115 -7.66 -6.97 -30.44
CA ASN A 115 -6.65 -7.93 -30.87
C ASN A 115 -5.94 -7.58 -32.19
N GLN A 116 -5.90 -6.30 -32.58
CA GLN A 116 -5.10 -5.83 -33.71
C GLN A 116 -3.66 -5.52 -33.27
N PRO A 117 -2.65 -5.76 -34.11
CA PRO A 117 -1.26 -5.43 -33.77
C PRO A 117 -1.09 -3.95 -33.42
N LEU A 118 -0.46 -3.67 -32.27
CA LEU A 118 -0.10 -2.30 -31.92
C LEU A 118 1.05 -1.82 -32.83
N PRO A 119 1.02 -0.60 -33.38
CA PRO A 119 2.09 -0.13 -34.28
C PRO A 119 3.47 -0.15 -33.61
N ASN A 120 4.51 -0.60 -34.30
CA ASN A 120 5.89 -0.66 -33.78
C ASN A 120 6.42 0.69 -33.28
N SER A 121 5.88 1.81 -33.78
CA SER A 121 6.24 3.15 -33.30
C SER A 121 5.80 3.42 -31.86
N ARG A 122 4.89 2.62 -31.29
CA ARG A 122 4.32 2.77 -29.94
C ARG A 122 5.13 2.11 -28.84
N TYR A 123 6.14 1.31 -29.17
CA TYR A 123 6.92 0.63 -28.17
C TYR A 123 8.37 0.41 -28.58
N THR A 124 9.22 0.15 -27.59
CA THR A 124 10.59 -0.30 -27.77
C THR A 124 10.80 -1.62 -27.06
N ILE A 125 11.59 -2.51 -27.66
CA ILE A 125 12.00 -3.77 -27.05
C ILE A 125 13.45 -3.65 -26.62
N ILE A 126 13.72 -3.95 -25.36
CA ILE A 126 15.05 -3.85 -24.75
C ILE A 126 15.45 -5.24 -24.30
N LEU A 127 16.52 -5.77 -24.89
CA LEU A 127 17.16 -7.01 -24.46
C LEU A 127 18.33 -6.66 -23.54
N ASP A 128 18.29 -7.14 -22.30
CA ASP A 128 19.36 -6.94 -21.31
C ASP A 128 19.68 -8.28 -20.63
N GLY A 129 20.80 -8.89 -21.05
CA GLY A 129 21.27 -10.18 -20.58
C GLY A 129 20.22 -11.29 -20.74
N ASN A 130 19.63 -11.69 -19.61
CA ASN A 130 18.61 -12.73 -19.51
C ASN A 130 17.18 -12.18 -19.35
N SER A 131 16.94 -10.96 -19.81
CA SER A 131 15.64 -10.30 -19.71
C SER A 131 15.25 -9.57 -20.98
N LEU A 132 13.95 -9.60 -21.28
CA LEU A 132 13.35 -8.83 -22.37
C LEU A 132 12.31 -7.91 -21.77
N THR A 133 12.45 -6.61 -22.03
CA THR A 133 11.50 -5.58 -21.61
C THR A 133 10.82 -4.98 -22.82
N LEU A 134 9.50 -5.00 -22.83
CA LEU A 134 8.67 -4.20 -23.71
C LEU A 134 8.33 -2.91 -22.99
N ARG A 135 8.73 -1.78 -23.57
CA ARG A 135 8.36 -0.45 -23.09
C ARG A 135 7.37 0.17 -24.05
N ILE A 136 6.11 0.27 -23.65
CA ILE A 136 5.08 1.02 -24.39
C ILE A 136 5.20 2.49 -24.01
N LYS A 137 5.12 3.40 -24.97
CA LYS A 137 5.26 4.85 -24.77
C LYS A 137 4.02 5.61 -25.23
N ASP A 138 3.94 6.87 -24.80
CA ASP A 138 2.89 7.81 -25.14
C ASP A 138 1.52 7.20 -24.83
N ILE A 139 1.33 6.79 -23.56
CA ILE A 139 0.13 6.07 -23.13
C ILE A 139 -1.11 6.95 -23.28
N THR A 140 -2.19 6.38 -23.78
CA THR A 140 -3.48 7.02 -23.99
C THR A 140 -4.58 6.16 -23.39
N LEU A 141 -5.79 6.71 -23.23
CA LEU A 141 -6.93 5.93 -22.76
C LEU A 141 -7.32 4.80 -23.71
N ALA A 142 -7.02 4.93 -25.01
CA ALA A 142 -7.27 3.89 -26.01
C ALA A 142 -6.36 2.66 -25.83
N ASP A 143 -5.26 2.78 -25.07
CA ASP A 143 -4.37 1.66 -24.76
C ASP A 143 -4.92 0.77 -23.63
N SER A 144 -6.02 1.16 -22.98
CA SER A 144 -6.69 0.31 -22.00
C SER A 144 -7.23 -0.94 -22.70
N GLY A 145 -6.78 -2.11 -22.24
CA GLY A 145 -7.06 -3.41 -22.87
C GLY A 145 -5.96 -3.89 -23.83
N VAL A 146 -4.86 -3.16 -24.02
CA VAL A 146 -3.68 -3.67 -24.72
C VAL A 146 -3.18 -4.94 -24.03
N LYS A 147 -2.94 -5.98 -24.82
CA LYS A 147 -2.46 -7.29 -24.35
C LYS A 147 -1.06 -7.53 -24.87
N VAL A 148 -0.20 -7.98 -23.97
CA VAL A 148 1.18 -8.32 -24.30
C VAL A 148 1.47 -9.75 -23.89
N SER A 149 2.05 -10.52 -24.80
CA SER A 149 2.54 -11.86 -24.51
C SER A 149 3.94 -12.02 -25.07
N PHE A 150 4.75 -12.76 -24.34
CA PHE A 150 6.08 -13.14 -24.80
C PHE A 150 5.95 -14.26 -25.84
N THR A 151 6.77 -14.20 -26.89
CA THR A 151 6.83 -15.18 -27.96
C THR A 151 8.26 -15.57 -28.30
N ASP A 152 8.51 -16.88 -28.46
CA ASP A 152 9.73 -17.38 -29.09
C ASP A 152 9.47 -17.65 -30.58
N ILE A 153 10.14 -16.90 -31.44
CA ILE A 153 9.90 -16.90 -32.89
C ILE A 153 10.62 -18.08 -33.59
N ALA A 154 11.60 -18.73 -32.95
CA ALA A 154 12.30 -19.86 -33.53
C ALA A 154 11.47 -21.16 -33.52
N GLN A 155 10.47 -21.24 -32.64
CA GLN A 155 9.70 -22.46 -32.41
C GLN A 155 8.22 -22.30 -32.79
N GLY A 156 7.76 -21.10 -33.13
CA GLY A 156 6.45 -20.88 -33.73
C GLY A 156 5.29 -21.43 -32.90
N LEU A 157 5.06 -20.88 -31.71
CA LEU A 157 3.78 -20.81 -30.94
C LEU A 157 3.96 -20.85 -29.40
N LEU A 158 5.04 -20.31 -28.82
CA LEU A 158 5.02 -19.99 -27.39
C LEU A 158 4.29 -18.65 -27.20
N TYR A 159 3.18 -18.63 -26.45
CA TYR A 159 2.64 -17.41 -25.89
C TYR A 159 2.56 -17.60 -24.38
N THR A 160 3.18 -16.70 -23.63
CA THR A 160 2.76 -16.57 -22.23
C THR A 160 1.29 -16.17 -22.19
N PRO A 161 0.56 -16.49 -21.10
CA PRO A 161 -0.72 -15.83 -20.86
C PRO A 161 -0.56 -14.31 -21.04
N PRO A 162 -1.49 -13.65 -21.75
CA PRO A 162 -1.34 -12.23 -22.03
C PRO A 162 -1.48 -11.42 -20.74
N ALA A 163 -0.49 -10.56 -20.47
CA ALA A 163 -0.64 -9.49 -19.51
C ALA A 163 -1.43 -8.35 -20.15
N THR A 164 -2.31 -7.73 -19.37
CA THR A 164 -3.16 -6.62 -19.85
C THR A 164 -2.69 -5.29 -19.27
N LEU A 165 -2.61 -4.27 -20.11
CA LEU A 165 -2.49 -2.87 -19.71
C LEU A 165 -3.90 -2.31 -19.50
N THR A 166 -4.19 -1.82 -18.30
CA THR A 166 -5.39 -1.04 -18.00
C THR A 166 -4.99 0.41 -17.82
N VAL A 167 -5.56 1.30 -18.61
CA VAL A 167 -5.36 2.74 -18.48
C VAL A 167 -6.65 3.36 -17.98
N ARG A 168 -6.57 4.15 -16.90
CA ARG A 168 -7.69 4.95 -16.41
C ARG A 168 -7.21 6.30 -15.91
N LEU A 169 -8.09 7.29 -15.90
CA LEU A 169 -7.82 8.56 -15.23
C LEU A 169 -8.27 8.48 -13.76
N PRO A 170 -7.51 9.09 -12.84
CA PRO A 170 -7.98 9.37 -11.49
C PRO A 170 -9.33 10.10 -11.51
N ARG A 171 -10.25 9.70 -10.64
CA ARG A 171 -11.53 10.39 -10.43
C ARG A 171 -11.43 11.36 -9.26
N THR A 172 -12.21 12.43 -9.30
CA THR A 172 -12.56 13.20 -8.11
C THR A 172 -13.91 12.69 -7.61
N VAL A 173 -13.93 12.18 -6.38
CA VAL A 173 -15.11 11.65 -5.70
C VAL A 173 -15.56 12.66 -4.65
N TYR A 174 -16.82 13.09 -4.71
CA TYR A 174 -17.35 14.13 -3.82
C TYR A 174 -18.13 13.52 -2.67
N VAL A 175 -17.95 14.07 -1.46
CA VAL A 175 -18.67 13.67 -0.24
C VAL A 175 -19.29 14.89 0.42
N ASN A 176 -20.61 14.89 0.58
CA ASN A 176 -21.35 15.95 1.25
C ASN A 176 -22.61 15.38 1.92
N PRO A 177 -22.70 15.36 3.26
CA PRO A 177 -23.87 14.82 3.98
C PRO A 177 -25.14 15.62 3.70
N ALA A 178 -25.03 16.87 3.23
CA ALA A 178 -26.17 17.70 2.85
C ALA A 178 -26.71 17.40 1.43
N ALA A 179 -26.02 16.60 0.61
CA ALA A 179 -26.42 16.29 -0.77
C ALA A 179 -27.55 15.22 -0.85
N VAL A 180 -28.54 15.32 0.02
CA VAL A 180 -29.62 14.31 0.19
C VAL A 180 -30.58 14.18 -0.98
N ALA A 181 -30.63 15.18 -1.87
CA ALA A 181 -31.46 15.17 -3.07
C ALA A 181 -30.76 14.60 -4.32
N GLY A 182 -29.45 14.34 -4.22
CA GLY A 182 -28.63 13.85 -5.33
C GLY A 182 -28.74 12.35 -5.55
N THR A 183 -28.04 11.85 -6.56
CA THR A 183 -27.99 10.41 -6.89
C THR A 183 -27.04 9.60 -5.99
N ASN A 184 -26.36 10.23 -5.03
CA ASN A 184 -25.48 9.58 -4.05
C ASN A 184 -24.41 8.67 -4.69
N ASN A 185 -23.72 9.19 -5.72
CA ASN A 185 -22.73 8.45 -6.52
C ASN A 185 -21.37 9.14 -6.63
N GLY A 186 -21.16 10.25 -5.91
CA GLY A 186 -19.86 10.92 -5.81
C GLY A 186 -19.38 11.62 -7.08
N THR A 187 -20.20 11.77 -8.13
CA THR A 187 -19.77 12.33 -9.44
C THR A 187 -19.68 13.87 -9.49
N SER A 188 -20.31 14.56 -8.55
CA SER A 188 -20.29 16.02 -8.39
C SER A 188 -20.74 16.39 -6.98
N TRP A 189 -20.59 17.65 -6.56
CA TRP A 189 -21.14 18.11 -5.27
C TRP A 189 -22.65 17.86 -5.12
N ALA A 190 -23.42 18.03 -6.20
CA ALA A 190 -24.87 17.79 -6.19
C ALA A 190 -25.23 16.30 -6.05
N ASN A 191 -24.38 15.41 -6.60
CA ASN A 191 -24.56 13.96 -6.55
C ASN A 191 -23.60 13.29 -5.56
N ALA A 192 -23.05 14.05 -4.62
CA ALA A 192 -22.01 13.60 -3.71
C ALA A 192 -22.50 12.43 -2.85
N TYR A 193 -21.56 11.60 -2.41
CA TYR A 193 -21.88 10.61 -1.39
C TYR A 193 -22.30 11.32 -0.10
N THR A 194 -23.40 10.89 0.52
CA THR A 194 -23.82 11.38 1.84
C THR A 194 -23.09 10.68 2.99
N ASP A 195 -22.25 9.69 2.67
CA ASP A 195 -21.50 8.86 3.61
C ASP A 195 -20.06 8.71 3.13
N LEU A 196 -19.10 9.13 3.98
CA LEU A 196 -17.68 9.05 3.68
C LEU A 196 -17.17 7.60 3.59
N ALA A 197 -17.73 6.67 4.37
CA ALA A 197 -17.31 5.27 4.32
C ALA A 197 -17.62 4.66 2.93
N LYS A 198 -18.81 4.96 2.37
CA LYS A 198 -19.17 4.52 1.01
C LYS A 198 -18.27 5.11 -0.06
N ALA A 199 -17.87 6.37 0.08
CA ALA A 199 -16.94 7.00 -0.85
C ALA A 199 -15.55 6.35 -0.80
N LEU A 200 -15.07 6.03 0.41
CA LEU A 200 -13.83 5.26 0.59
C LEU A 200 -13.95 3.87 -0.03
N ASP A 201 -15.09 3.20 0.10
CA ASP A 201 -15.34 1.88 -0.49
C ASP A 201 -15.42 1.91 -2.04
N ASP A 202 -15.97 2.97 -2.65
CA ASP A 202 -16.00 3.14 -4.12
C ASP A 202 -14.64 3.58 -4.70
N ALA A 203 -13.86 4.34 -3.94
CA ALA A 203 -12.60 4.89 -4.42
C ALA A 203 -11.60 3.79 -4.82
N GLN A 204 -10.90 4.05 -5.91
CA GLN A 204 -9.87 3.17 -6.46
C GLN A 204 -8.53 3.92 -6.45
N THR A 205 -7.41 3.20 -6.61
CA THR A 205 -6.05 3.76 -6.57
C THR A 205 -5.85 5.08 -7.32
N ALA A 206 -5.17 6.05 -6.73
CA ALA A 206 -4.96 7.40 -7.27
C ALA A 206 -6.21 8.29 -7.36
N ASP A 207 -7.43 7.80 -7.09
CA ASP A 207 -8.60 8.67 -6.96
C ASP A 207 -8.40 9.68 -5.81
N GLU A 208 -8.99 10.86 -5.96
CA GLU A 208 -9.10 11.85 -4.90
C GLU A 208 -10.53 11.88 -4.35
N ILE A 209 -10.67 11.92 -3.03
CA ILE A 209 -11.95 12.11 -2.35
C ILE A 209 -11.97 13.52 -1.75
N TRP A 210 -12.92 14.35 -2.18
CA TRP A 210 -13.11 15.71 -1.68
C TRP A 210 -14.31 15.73 -0.74
N VAL A 211 -14.07 16.15 0.51
CA VAL A 211 -15.04 16.05 1.59
C VAL A 211 -15.47 17.44 2.05
N ALA A 212 -16.76 17.71 1.93
CA ALA A 212 -17.35 18.93 2.45
C ALA A 212 -17.11 19.04 3.97
N GLY A 213 -16.95 20.26 4.45
CA GLY A 213 -16.82 20.60 5.84
C GLY A 213 -17.74 21.76 6.17
N GLY A 214 -17.56 22.31 7.35
CA GLY A 214 -18.36 23.42 7.84
C GLY A 214 -18.53 23.35 9.34
N ALA A 215 -18.90 24.48 9.94
CA ALA A 215 -19.18 24.52 11.36
C ALA A 215 -20.29 23.50 11.72
N GLY A 216 -19.96 22.55 12.61
CA GLY A 216 -20.88 21.51 13.04
C GLY A 216 -21.05 20.33 12.08
N VAL A 217 -20.38 20.33 10.92
CA VAL A 217 -20.34 19.15 10.04
C VAL A 217 -19.43 18.10 10.67
N THR A 218 -19.95 16.89 10.83
CA THR A 218 -19.21 15.76 11.42
C THR A 218 -19.55 14.48 10.68
N TYR A 219 -18.52 13.67 10.45
CA TYR A 219 -18.63 12.36 9.85
C TYR A 219 -18.32 11.30 10.91
N THR A 220 -19.20 10.33 11.01
CA THR A 220 -19.04 9.14 11.85
C THR A 220 -19.21 7.92 10.95
N PRO A 221 -18.33 6.90 11.04
CA PRO A 221 -18.48 5.69 10.24
C PRO A 221 -19.86 5.06 10.48
N LEU A 222 -20.59 4.74 9.41
CA LEU A 222 -21.89 4.07 9.50
C LEU A 222 -21.69 2.56 9.34
N GLY A 223 -21.46 1.85 10.46
CA GLY A 223 -21.35 0.40 10.49
C GLY A 223 -22.18 -0.20 11.63
N ALA A 224 -23.12 -1.09 11.31
CA ALA A 224 -23.99 -1.77 12.26
C ALA A 224 -23.52 -3.20 12.60
N VAL A 225 -22.21 -3.46 12.57
CA VAL A 225 -21.65 -4.81 12.80
C VAL A 225 -20.42 -4.80 13.71
N SER A 226 -20.28 -5.86 14.50
CA SER A 226 -19.46 -5.94 15.74
C SER A 226 -17.93 -5.98 15.58
N TYR A 227 -17.37 -5.70 14.40
CA TYR A 227 -15.91 -5.74 14.18
C TYR A 227 -15.33 -4.33 13.96
N TYR A 228 -14.27 -3.99 14.70
CA TYR A 228 -13.71 -2.64 14.78
C TYR A 228 -13.20 -2.06 13.45
N TYR A 229 -12.71 -2.90 12.53
CA TYR A 229 -12.29 -2.49 11.19
C TYR A 229 -13.46 -2.17 10.24
N LEU A 230 -14.70 -2.56 10.58
CA LEU A 230 -15.91 -2.22 9.81
C LEU A 230 -16.60 -0.94 10.31
N ASN A 231 -16.18 -0.40 11.45
CA ASN A 231 -16.76 0.80 12.09
C ASN A 231 -15.77 1.98 12.14
N SER A 232 -14.81 1.99 11.21
CA SER A 232 -13.75 3.00 11.09
C SER A 232 -13.73 3.57 9.67
N PHE A 233 -13.14 4.75 9.47
CA PHE A 233 -12.79 5.21 8.12
C PHE A 233 -11.52 4.49 7.64
N ASN A 234 -11.69 3.50 6.76
CA ASN A 234 -10.59 2.73 6.21
C ASN A 234 -9.91 3.52 5.07
N LEU A 235 -8.72 4.04 5.34
CA LEU A 235 -7.89 4.67 4.32
C LEU A 235 -7.30 3.60 3.42
N LYS A 236 -7.72 3.61 2.17
CA LYS A 236 -7.12 2.79 1.13
C LYS A 236 -5.72 3.33 0.80
N PRO A 237 -4.71 2.46 0.67
CA PRO A 237 -3.43 2.85 0.07
C PRO A 237 -3.68 3.57 -1.25
N THR A 238 -2.80 4.50 -1.63
CA THR A 238 -2.84 5.24 -2.91
C THR A 238 -4.06 6.13 -3.17
N VAL A 239 -5.06 6.18 -2.29
CA VAL A 239 -6.19 7.11 -2.40
C VAL A 239 -5.86 8.37 -1.61
N SER A 240 -6.17 9.54 -2.18
CA SER A 240 -5.98 10.82 -1.50
C SER A 240 -7.32 11.36 -1.00
N LEU A 241 -7.34 11.86 0.23
CA LEU A 241 -8.52 12.33 0.92
C LEU A 241 -8.29 13.78 1.38
N TYR A 242 -9.17 14.70 0.96
CA TYR A 242 -9.03 16.13 1.19
C TYR A 242 -10.27 16.70 1.89
N GLY A 243 -10.08 17.35 3.03
CA GLY A 243 -11.08 18.12 3.76
C GLY A 243 -10.91 19.63 3.55
N GLY A 244 -11.88 20.42 4.04
CA GLY A 244 -11.86 21.88 3.91
C GLY A 244 -12.77 22.47 2.84
N PHE A 245 -13.63 21.67 2.21
CA PHE A 245 -14.49 22.14 1.12
C PHE A 245 -15.84 22.70 1.64
N ALA A 246 -16.34 23.77 1.05
CA ALA A 246 -17.71 24.27 1.26
C ALA A 246 -18.75 23.46 0.46
N GLY A 247 -18.31 22.63 -0.50
CA GLY A 247 -19.17 21.82 -1.34
C GLY A 247 -19.57 22.51 -2.65
N THR A 248 -18.75 23.44 -3.13
CA THR A 248 -18.99 24.20 -4.37
C THR A 248 -17.74 24.38 -5.23
N GLU A 249 -16.58 23.96 -4.73
CA GLU A 249 -15.28 24.15 -5.35
C GLU A 249 -15.12 23.31 -6.62
N THR A 250 -14.45 23.88 -7.62
CA THR A 250 -14.09 23.20 -8.87
C THR A 250 -12.62 22.77 -8.92
N THR A 251 -11.82 23.17 -7.93
CA THR A 251 -10.38 22.88 -7.83
C THR A 251 -10.00 22.58 -6.38
N ARG A 252 -9.07 21.64 -6.17
CA ARG A 252 -8.60 21.23 -4.84
C ARG A 252 -8.07 22.38 -4.01
N ASP A 253 -7.33 23.30 -4.63
CA ASP A 253 -6.65 24.41 -3.94
C ASP A 253 -7.60 25.55 -3.53
N ALA A 254 -8.88 25.50 -3.93
CA ALA A 254 -9.90 26.46 -3.50
C ALA A 254 -10.46 26.16 -2.10
N ARG A 255 -10.14 25.00 -1.52
CA ARG A 255 -10.57 24.60 -0.18
C ARG A 255 -10.05 25.56 0.90
N ASN A 256 -10.79 25.70 1.98
CA ASN A 256 -10.40 26.46 3.16
C ASN A 256 -10.63 25.62 4.42
N VAL A 257 -9.57 24.98 4.91
CA VAL A 257 -9.61 24.07 6.06
C VAL A 257 -10.00 24.74 7.38
N ILE A 258 -9.79 26.06 7.49
CA ILE A 258 -10.15 26.84 8.69
C ILE A 258 -11.64 27.19 8.65
N ALA A 259 -12.13 27.67 7.50
CA ALA A 259 -13.52 28.07 7.36
C ALA A 259 -14.50 26.89 7.28
N ASN A 260 -14.06 25.78 6.68
CA ASN A 260 -14.88 24.59 6.45
C ASN A 260 -14.25 23.35 7.10
N PRO A 261 -14.16 23.28 8.44
CA PRO A 261 -13.54 22.13 9.10
C PRO A 261 -14.28 20.84 8.76
N THR A 262 -13.52 19.80 8.43
CA THR A 262 -14.06 18.45 8.15
C THR A 262 -13.74 17.54 9.33
N ALA A 263 -14.69 17.36 10.25
CA ALA A 263 -14.47 16.60 11.48
C ALA A 263 -14.87 15.12 11.35
N LEU A 264 -13.96 14.22 11.75
CA LEU A 264 -14.19 12.78 11.88
C LEU A 264 -14.29 12.41 13.35
N ARG A 265 -15.31 11.63 13.70
CA ARG A 265 -15.57 11.14 15.06
C ARG A 265 -15.80 9.63 15.07
N PRO A 266 -15.49 8.95 16.18
CA PRO A 266 -15.62 7.50 16.25
C PRO A 266 -17.09 7.08 16.27
N LEU A 267 -17.33 5.80 15.96
CA LEU A 267 -18.55 5.09 16.33
C LEU A 267 -18.22 4.19 17.55
N GLY A 268 -18.62 4.62 18.76
CA GLY A 268 -18.25 3.92 20.00
C GLY A 268 -16.75 4.00 20.29
N ASP A 269 -16.17 2.92 20.81
CA ASP A 269 -14.73 2.83 21.15
C ASP A 269 -13.84 2.35 19.99
N ASN A 270 -14.35 2.37 18.76
CA ASN A 270 -13.60 1.97 17.58
C ASN A 270 -12.62 3.09 17.14
N PRO A 271 -11.53 2.74 16.44
CA PRO A 271 -10.70 3.73 15.78
C PRO A 271 -11.51 4.63 14.87
N ILE A 272 -11.14 5.91 14.81
CA ILE A 272 -11.76 6.86 13.88
C ILE A 272 -11.26 6.55 12.47
N VAL A 273 -9.95 6.32 12.35
CA VAL A 273 -9.26 6.08 11.08
C VAL A 273 -8.41 4.82 11.18
N VAL A 274 -8.48 3.99 10.15
CA VAL A 274 -7.61 2.82 9.99
C VAL A 274 -6.83 2.94 8.70
N GLY A 275 -5.49 2.88 8.79
CA GLY A 275 -4.60 2.78 7.64
C GLY A 275 -4.24 1.32 7.37
N ALA A 276 -4.42 0.86 6.13
CA ALA A 276 -4.14 -0.51 5.72
C ALA A 276 -2.79 -0.67 5.02
N ALA A 277 -2.35 -1.93 4.91
CA ALA A 277 -1.07 -2.30 4.31
C ALA A 277 -0.96 -1.88 2.84
N VAL A 278 0.21 -1.37 2.45
CA VAL A 278 0.55 -1.19 1.03
C VAL A 278 0.99 -2.56 0.50
N GLU A 279 0.23 -3.16 -0.41
CA GLU A 279 0.80 -4.25 -1.21
C GLU A 279 2.00 -3.68 -1.97
N SER A 280 3.14 -4.36 -1.89
CA SER A 280 4.50 -3.87 -2.18
C SER A 280 4.76 -3.33 -3.61
N GLU A 281 3.73 -3.15 -4.42
CA GLU A 281 3.80 -2.72 -5.83
C GLU A 281 3.28 -1.30 -6.06
N TYR A 282 2.80 -0.59 -5.03
CA TYR A 282 2.28 0.77 -5.20
C TYR A 282 3.28 1.84 -4.76
N GLU A 283 3.73 2.66 -5.72
CA GLU A 283 4.69 3.76 -5.50
C GLU A 283 4.03 5.06 -4.97
N LEU A 284 2.71 5.07 -4.75
CA LEU A 284 1.97 6.27 -4.33
C LEU A 284 1.46 6.12 -2.88
N PRO A 285 2.06 6.80 -1.88
CA PRO A 285 1.48 6.83 -0.54
C PRO A 285 0.11 7.53 -0.57
N SER A 286 -0.81 7.11 0.30
CA SER A 286 -2.08 7.82 0.48
C SER A 286 -1.85 9.15 1.19
N VAL A 287 -2.74 10.12 0.95
CA VAL A 287 -2.73 11.43 1.61
C VAL A 287 -4.05 11.65 2.33
N MET A 288 -3.99 12.16 3.55
CA MET A 288 -5.16 12.67 4.27
C MET A 288 -4.87 14.11 4.69
N ASP A 289 -5.55 15.07 4.10
CA ASP A 289 -5.20 16.49 4.21
C ASP A 289 -6.37 17.37 4.65
N GLY A 290 -6.20 18.11 5.75
CA GLY A 290 -7.17 19.11 6.20
C GLY A 290 -8.34 18.55 7.02
N PHE A 291 -8.14 17.47 7.76
CA PHE A 291 -9.16 16.85 8.60
C PHE A 291 -8.97 17.17 10.08
N VAL A 292 -10.08 17.20 10.81
CA VAL A 292 -10.09 17.19 12.27
C VAL A 292 -10.44 15.79 12.75
N ILE A 293 -9.54 15.12 13.47
CA ILE A 293 -9.75 13.79 14.05
C ILE A 293 -9.94 13.97 15.55
N GLU A 294 -11.15 13.73 16.05
CA GLU A 294 -11.50 14.15 17.41
C GLU A 294 -12.42 13.22 18.21
N ASN A 295 -12.34 13.38 19.52
CA ASN A 295 -13.26 12.82 20.51
C ASN A 295 -13.32 11.28 20.52
N SER A 296 -12.20 10.59 20.27
CA SER A 296 -12.11 9.15 20.59
C SER A 296 -12.31 8.92 22.09
N SER A 297 -13.16 7.97 22.49
CA SER A 297 -13.49 7.67 23.89
C SER A 297 -12.56 6.65 24.58
N GLY A 298 -11.75 5.91 23.82
CA GLY A 298 -10.83 4.89 24.30
C GLY A 298 -10.23 4.10 23.13
N GLY A 299 -9.33 3.14 23.42
CA GLY A 299 -8.69 2.34 22.37
C GLY A 299 -7.67 3.16 21.54
N ALA A 300 -7.73 3.03 20.22
CA ALA A 300 -6.93 3.85 19.29
C ALA A 300 -7.81 4.95 18.70
N ALA A 301 -7.29 6.16 18.53
CA ALA A 301 -7.95 7.19 17.71
C ALA A 301 -7.64 6.96 16.22
N VAL A 302 -6.40 6.58 15.93
CA VAL A 302 -5.93 6.19 14.60
C VAL A 302 -5.15 4.89 14.75
N PHE A 303 -5.39 3.93 13.86
CA PHE A 303 -4.71 2.65 13.85
C PHE A 303 -4.11 2.38 12.47
N ASN A 304 -2.79 2.50 12.34
CA ASN A 304 -2.06 2.22 11.11
C ASN A 304 -1.34 0.88 11.20
N SER A 305 -1.59 -0.01 10.24
CA SER A 305 -0.94 -1.32 10.16
C SER A 305 -0.44 -1.59 8.74
N GLY A 306 0.88 -1.70 8.57
CA GLY A 306 1.51 -1.84 7.26
C GLY A 306 1.40 -0.58 6.37
N ALA A 307 0.93 0.54 6.90
CA ALA A 307 0.49 1.68 6.12
C ALA A 307 1.65 2.60 5.72
N SER A 308 1.46 3.33 4.62
CA SER A 308 2.35 4.41 4.19
C SER A 308 1.53 5.63 3.78
N THR A 309 1.07 6.39 4.79
CA THR A 309 0.15 7.53 4.62
C THR A 309 0.80 8.83 5.09
N THR A 310 0.56 9.91 4.36
CA THR A 310 0.85 11.27 4.82
C THR A 310 -0.41 11.94 5.36
N TYR A 311 -0.42 12.27 6.65
CA TYR A 311 -1.37 13.21 7.23
C TYR A 311 -0.82 14.64 7.08
N ARG A 312 -1.61 15.55 6.50
CA ARG A 312 -1.17 16.93 6.25
C ARG A 312 -2.21 17.95 6.68
N HIS A 313 -1.81 19.04 7.35
CA HIS A 313 -2.74 20.06 7.85
C HIS A 313 -3.90 19.49 8.69
N CYS A 314 -3.70 18.34 9.32
CA CYS A 314 -4.70 17.68 10.15
C CYS A 314 -4.60 18.15 11.61
N LEU A 315 -5.76 18.23 12.27
CA LEU A 315 -5.89 18.54 13.69
C LEU A 315 -6.36 17.31 14.44
N PHE A 316 -5.54 16.80 15.35
CA PHE A 316 -5.86 15.69 16.25
C PHE A 316 -6.18 16.27 17.63
N ARG A 317 -7.46 16.24 18.03
CA ARG A 317 -7.85 16.85 19.31
C ARG A 317 -8.78 16.04 20.18
N ASN A 318 -8.62 16.19 21.49
CA ASN A 318 -9.49 15.59 22.50
C ASN A 318 -9.63 14.06 22.35
N ASN A 319 -8.58 13.39 21.89
CA ASN A 319 -8.58 11.94 21.74
C ASN A 319 -8.06 11.28 23.02
N ALA A 320 -8.89 10.43 23.64
CA ALA A 320 -8.47 9.56 24.74
C ALA A 320 -7.72 8.30 24.25
N GLY A 321 -7.88 7.92 22.98
CA GLY A 321 -7.16 6.82 22.36
C GLY A 321 -5.80 7.23 21.80
N TYR A 322 -4.94 6.25 21.53
CA TYR A 322 -3.60 6.48 20.97
C TYR A 322 -3.60 6.61 19.45
N LEU A 323 -2.57 7.23 18.87
CA LEU A 323 -2.29 7.15 17.43
C LEU A 323 -1.27 6.03 17.21
N GLY A 324 -1.76 4.87 16.79
CA GLY A 324 -0.98 3.64 16.66
C GLY A 324 -0.36 3.49 15.28
N ASN A 325 0.92 3.15 15.25
CA ASN A 325 1.69 2.92 14.02
C ASN A 325 2.43 1.59 14.17
N PHE A 326 2.01 0.59 13.40
CA PHE A 326 2.51 -0.78 13.46
C PHE A 326 3.03 -1.19 12.09
N GLN A 327 4.31 -1.54 11.98
CA GLN A 327 4.94 -1.92 10.71
C GLN A 327 4.69 -0.90 9.59
N SER A 328 4.63 0.39 9.93
CA SER A 328 4.15 1.45 9.05
C SER A 328 5.24 2.50 8.78
N GLN A 329 5.09 3.24 7.69
CA GLN A 329 5.93 4.39 7.30
C GLN A 329 5.05 5.64 7.23
N MET A 330 4.95 6.38 8.33
CA MET A 330 3.96 7.45 8.48
C MET A 330 4.62 8.83 8.45
N HIS A 331 3.96 9.76 7.77
CA HIS A 331 4.38 11.16 7.72
C HIS A 331 3.26 12.05 8.25
N TYR A 332 3.59 12.94 9.18
CA TYR A 332 2.69 13.94 9.74
C TYR A 332 3.28 15.32 9.44
N GLU A 333 2.68 16.05 8.51
CA GLU A 333 3.20 17.32 7.99
C GLU A 333 2.25 18.47 8.35
N ASN A 334 2.77 19.49 9.04
CA ASN A 334 1.99 20.67 9.44
C ASN A 334 0.72 20.30 10.22
N CYS A 335 0.79 19.22 11.01
CA CYS A 335 -0.30 18.74 11.85
C CYS A 335 -0.28 19.40 13.23
N GLU A 336 -1.46 19.50 13.84
CA GLU A 336 -1.63 20.00 15.20
C GLU A 336 -2.23 18.90 16.10
N PHE A 337 -1.69 18.72 17.29
CA PHE A 337 -2.09 17.71 18.27
C PHE A 337 -2.35 18.39 19.61
N THR A 338 -3.62 18.48 20.03
CA THR A 338 -4.00 19.24 21.24
C THR A 338 -5.11 18.61 22.08
N GLY A 339 -5.02 18.73 23.41
CA GLY A 339 -6.05 18.23 24.32
C GLY A 339 -6.21 16.70 24.34
N ASN A 340 -5.26 15.94 23.78
CA ASN A 340 -5.31 14.48 23.77
C ASN A 340 -4.87 13.92 25.14
N SER A 341 -5.46 12.79 25.55
CA SER A 341 -5.24 12.18 26.87
C SER A 341 -4.79 10.71 26.85
N GLY A 342 -4.84 10.06 25.70
CA GLY A 342 -4.13 8.80 25.45
C GLY A 342 -2.63 9.01 25.25
N THR A 343 -1.86 7.92 25.14
CA THR A 343 -0.49 8.01 24.58
C THR A 343 -0.59 8.56 23.17
N LEU A 344 -0.03 9.74 22.89
CA LEU A 344 -0.29 10.41 21.62
C LEU A 344 0.25 9.59 20.44
N PHE A 345 1.53 9.22 20.45
CA PHE A 345 2.11 8.34 19.43
C PHE A 345 2.57 7.02 20.04
N TYR A 346 1.98 5.92 19.58
CA TYR A 346 2.46 4.57 19.84
C TYR A 346 3.07 3.99 18.57
N ILE A 347 4.37 3.67 18.59
CA ILE A 347 5.15 3.35 17.40
C ILE A 347 5.87 2.01 17.62
N ASP A 348 5.55 1.02 16.78
CA ASP A 348 6.09 -0.34 16.87
C ASP A 348 6.52 -0.82 15.47
N ARG A 349 7.77 -1.27 15.34
CA ARG A 349 8.41 -1.65 14.06
C ARG A 349 8.15 -0.65 12.93
N SER A 350 8.12 0.65 13.24
CA SER A 350 7.62 1.67 12.31
C SER A 350 8.61 2.82 12.13
N ALA A 351 8.50 3.50 10.99
CA ALA A 351 9.16 4.78 10.75
C ALA A 351 8.13 5.90 10.78
N VAL A 352 8.31 6.89 11.66
CA VAL A 352 7.41 8.04 11.78
C VAL A 352 8.20 9.33 11.64
N THR A 353 7.76 10.19 10.72
CA THR A 353 8.27 11.56 10.59
C THR A 353 7.18 12.54 10.96
N ILE A 354 7.49 13.50 11.83
CA ILE A 354 6.63 14.63 12.17
C ILE A 354 7.39 15.91 11.80
N ALA A 355 6.83 16.70 10.90
CA ALA A 355 7.48 17.88 10.34
C ALA A 355 6.56 19.10 10.40
N GLY A 356 7.08 20.24 10.89
CA GLY A 356 6.33 21.51 10.95
C GLY A 356 5.11 21.48 11.89
N GLY A 357 5.02 20.48 12.77
CA GLY A 357 3.85 20.23 13.60
C GLY A 357 3.84 21.00 14.92
N LYS A 358 2.65 21.09 15.52
CA LYS A 358 2.46 21.60 16.88
C LYS A 358 1.89 20.49 17.75
N ILE A 359 2.58 20.16 18.84
CA ILE A 359 2.14 19.17 19.82
C ILE A 359 2.01 19.89 21.15
N HIS A 360 0.79 20.25 21.54
CA HIS A 360 0.60 21.11 22.71
C HIS A 360 -0.62 20.83 23.54
N ASP A 361 -0.58 21.22 24.81
CA ASP A 361 -1.72 21.13 25.73
C ASP A 361 -2.34 19.71 25.79
N ASN A 362 -1.52 18.67 25.61
CA ASN A 362 -1.93 17.28 25.77
C ASN A 362 -1.70 16.84 27.22
N SER A 363 -2.58 16.00 27.75
CA SER A 363 -2.53 15.47 29.12
C SER A 363 -2.54 13.95 29.09
N THR A 364 -1.43 13.34 28.68
CA THR A 364 -1.40 11.91 28.36
C THR A 364 -1.28 11.02 29.61
N SER A 365 -2.04 9.94 29.63
CA SER A 365 -2.01 8.91 30.69
C SER A 365 -0.75 8.01 30.64
N GLY A 366 0.03 8.10 29.56
CA GLY A 366 1.30 7.40 29.35
C GLY A 366 2.39 8.38 28.90
N ASP A 367 3.21 7.97 27.94
CA ASP A 367 4.13 8.89 27.28
C ASP A 367 3.38 9.80 26.30
N LEU A 368 4.04 10.86 25.84
CA LEU A 368 3.56 11.59 24.66
C LEU A 368 3.94 10.83 23.39
N ILE A 369 5.19 10.38 23.26
CA ILE A 369 5.68 9.57 22.14
C ILE A 369 6.38 8.32 22.70
N SER A 370 5.98 7.13 22.26
CA SER A 370 6.62 5.86 22.59
C SER A 370 7.03 5.10 21.32
N ALA A 371 8.30 4.72 21.24
CA ALA A 371 8.87 3.95 20.13
C ALA A 371 9.48 2.62 20.61
N TYR A 372 9.15 1.53 19.90
CA TYR A 372 9.51 0.15 20.24
C TYR A 372 10.01 -0.65 19.03
N ASN A 373 10.80 -1.71 19.29
CA ASN A 373 11.14 -2.76 18.33
C ASN A 373 11.63 -2.24 16.96
N ALA A 374 12.86 -1.73 16.91
CA ALA A 374 13.45 -1.20 15.67
C ALA A 374 12.67 -0.03 15.04
N SER A 375 11.98 0.77 15.84
CA SER A 375 11.27 1.95 15.34
C SER A 375 12.18 3.15 15.14
N THR A 376 11.85 4.00 14.17
CA THR A 376 12.55 5.26 13.92
C THR A 376 11.57 6.42 14.02
N VAL A 377 11.95 7.47 14.76
CA VAL A 377 11.13 8.69 14.88
C VAL A 377 11.97 9.90 14.52
N THR A 378 11.46 10.72 13.61
CA THR A 378 12.09 11.99 13.22
C THR A 378 11.15 13.15 13.51
N LEU A 379 11.59 14.07 14.37
CA LEU A 379 10.92 15.34 14.65
C LEU A 379 11.74 16.45 14.00
N THR A 380 11.16 17.17 13.03
CA THR A 380 11.82 18.30 12.36
C THR A 380 10.94 19.54 12.39
N ASP A 381 11.50 20.69 12.79
CA ASP A 381 10.79 21.98 12.78
C ASP A 381 9.48 21.98 13.59
N ASN A 382 9.41 21.22 14.70
CA ASN A 382 8.21 21.09 15.52
C ASN A 382 8.22 22.01 16.74
N VAL A 383 7.04 22.39 17.20
CA VAL A 383 6.82 23.02 18.51
C VAL A 383 6.09 22.05 19.43
N VAL A 384 6.75 21.62 20.49
CA VAL A 384 6.22 20.71 21.51
C VAL A 384 6.08 21.46 22.83
N SER A 385 4.87 21.85 23.23
CA SER A 385 4.71 22.77 24.36
C SER A 385 3.54 22.48 25.29
N ASN A 386 3.71 22.76 26.58
CA ASN A 386 2.65 22.65 27.59
C ASN A 386 2.02 21.25 27.68
N ASN A 387 2.73 20.21 27.26
CA ASN A 387 2.25 18.84 27.44
C ASN A 387 2.49 18.40 28.89
N THR A 388 1.52 17.70 29.45
CA THR A 388 1.61 17.01 30.73
C THR A 388 1.51 15.52 30.46
N THR A 389 2.46 14.73 30.95
CA THR A 389 2.47 13.28 30.70
C THR A 389 2.49 12.52 32.02
N ALA A 390 1.90 11.34 32.09
CA ALA A 390 2.17 10.46 33.21
C ALA A 390 3.56 9.81 33.06
N GLY A 391 3.98 9.55 31.82
CA GLY A 391 5.22 8.88 31.43
C GLY A 391 6.35 9.84 31.04
N ALA A 392 6.94 9.64 29.87
CA ALA A 392 7.96 10.49 29.29
C ALA A 392 7.38 11.32 28.13
N LEU A 393 8.00 12.45 27.83
CA LEU A 393 7.68 13.22 26.63
C LEU A 393 8.11 12.47 25.37
N PHE A 394 9.23 11.75 25.45
CA PHE A 394 9.63 10.79 24.45
C PHE A 394 10.25 9.59 25.17
N ARG A 395 9.75 8.38 24.90
CA ARG A 395 10.45 7.14 25.22
C ARG A 395 10.83 6.39 23.96
N ASN A 396 12.13 6.15 23.83
CA ASN A 396 12.70 5.25 22.86
C ASN A 396 13.17 3.99 23.58
N SER A 397 12.62 2.84 23.23
CA SER A 397 12.96 1.57 23.86
C SER A 397 13.19 0.49 22.82
N GLY A 398 14.24 -0.31 23.07
CA GLY A 398 14.49 -1.52 22.30
C GLY A 398 13.52 -2.62 22.67
N GLY A 399 13.46 -3.65 21.83
CA GLY A 399 12.85 -4.92 22.18
C GLY A 399 13.53 -6.06 21.44
N SER A 400 12.90 -7.24 21.40
CA SER A 400 13.48 -8.45 20.81
C SER A 400 13.85 -8.32 19.34
N GLU A 401 13.29 -7.34 18.64
CA GLU A 401 13.40 -7.17 17.19
C GLU A 401 14.41 -6.09 16.77
N GLY A 402 15.07 -5.42 17.73
CA GLY A 402 16.17 -4.51 17.45
C GLY A 402 16.06 -3.14 18.14
N ASN A 403 17.02 -2.28 17.80
CA ASN A 403 17.18 -0.98 18.42
C ASN A 403 16.36 0.09 17.71
N SER A 404 15.61 0.84 18.50
CA SER A 404 14.84 1.99 18.05
C SER A 404 15.70 3.26 18.12
N SER A 405 15.41 4.27 17.31
CA SER A 405 16.16 5.53 17.25
C SER A 405 15.26 6.75 17.12
N ALA A 406 15.73 7.88 17.65
CA ALA A 406 15.05 9.16 17.57
C ALA A 406 15.99 10.23 17.01
N THR A 407 15.46 11.10 16.15
CA THR A 407 16.16 12.31 15.67
C THR A 407 15.27 13.52 15.89
N VAL A 408 15.82 14.56 16.53
CA VAL A 408 15.13 15.82 16.83
C VAL A 408 15.95 16.96 16.24
N LEU A 409 15.40 17.63 15.24
CA LEU A 409 16.08 18.67 14.47
C LEU A 409 15.24 19.95 14.47
N ARG A 410 15.89 21.10 14.74
CA ARG A 410 15.29 22.43 14.65
C ARG A 410 13.94 22.57 15.38
N SER A 411 13.77 21.84 16.48
CA SER A 411 12.50 21.75 17.19
C SER A 411 12.57 22.47 18.55
N ALA A 412 11.42 22.90 19.06
CA ALA A 412 11.32 23.61 20.34
C ALA A 412 10.44 22.85 21.33
N PHE A 413 10.99 22.49 22.48
CA PHE A 413 10.32 21.84 23.61
C PHE A 413 10.18 22.84 24.75
N ARG A 414 8.94 23.27 25.06
CA ARG A 414 8.71 24.39 25.99
C ARG A 414 7.62 24.12 27.02
N GLY A 415 7.92 24.29 28.30
CA GLY A 415 6.90 24.24 29.35
C GLY A 415 6.22 22.88 29.53
N ASN A 416 6.84 21.79 29.04
CA ASN A 416 6.30 20.45 29.23
C ASN A 416 6.54 20.02 30.67
N SER A 417 5.52 19.53 31.36
CA SER A 417 5.56 19.23 32.79
C SER A 417 5.22 17.78 33.08
N THR A 418 5.65 17.25 34.22
CA THR A 418 5.41 15.86 34.65
C THR A 418 5.82 14.87 33.56
N GLY A 419 7.07 14.39 33.59
CA GLY A 419 7.55 13.48 32.53
C GLY A 419 8.18 14.16 31.32
N GLY A 420 8.51 15.46 31.38
CA GLY A 420 9.15 16.23 30.30
C GLY A 420 10.55 15.76 29.84
N ALA A 421 10.97 14.54 30.19
CA ALA A 421 12.20 13.92 29.75
C ALA A 421 12.07 13.27 28.37
N ILE A 422 13.17 13.28 27.62
CA ILE A 422 13.41 12.37 26.50
C ILE A 422 14.27 11.23 27.05
N ILE A 423 13.82 10.00 26.86
CA ILE A 423 14.42 8.79 27.42
C ILE A 423 14.80 7.84 26.29
N ALA A 424 16.04 7.37 26.27
CA ALA A 424 16.52 6.29 25.40
C ALA A 424 16.96 5.10 26.28
N ASN A 425 16.12 4.07 26.35
CA ASN A 425 16.27 2.95 27.30
C ASN A 425 16.79 1.68 26.62
N GLY A 426 17.98 1.23 27.02
CA GLY A 426 18.58 -0.04 26.62
C GLY A 426 19.81 0.11 25.72
N THR A 427 20.60 -0.97 25.61
CA THR A 427 21.83 -0.98 24.82
C THR A 427 21.54 -0.71 23.35
N GLY A 428 22.18 0.31 22.77
CA GLY A 428 22.09 0.63 21.35
C GLY A 428 20.86 1.45 20.93
N GLN A 429 20.02 1.90 21.88
CA GLN A 429 19.05 2.96 21.58
C GLN A 429 19.78 4.29 21.39
N SER A 430 19.31 5.12 20.45
CA SER A 430 19.90 6.44 20.20
C SER A 430 18.86 7.55 20.17
N CYS A 431 19.28 8.74 20.57
CA CYS A 431 18.54 9.98 20.38
C CYS A 431 19.52 11.07 19.93
N ALA A 432 19.41 11.51 18.68
CA ALA A 432 20.16 12.63 18.16
C ALA A 432 19.34 13.91 18.29
N ILE A 433 19.89 14.93 18.95
CA ILE A 433 19.25 16.23 19.13
C ILE A 433 20.16 17.30 18.55
N GLU A 434 19.68 18.01 17.53
CA GLU A 434 20.44 19.03 16.83
C GLU A 434 19.62 20.31 16.65
N SER A 435 20.28 21.46 16.83
CA SER A 435 19.70 22.79 16.58
C SER A 435 18.34 23.01 17.27
N SER A 436 18.11 22.39 18.42
CA SER A 436 16.81 22.35 19.10
C SER A 436 16.83 23.06 20.45
N LEU A 437 15.70 23.64 20.84
CA LEU A 437 15.55 24.41 22.07
C LEU A 437 14.76 23.63 23.12
N PHE A 438 15.30 23.52 24.34
CA PHE A 438 14.60 22.98 25.51
C PHE A 438 14.51 24.05 26.59
N ALA A 439 13.29 24.49 26.92
CA ALA A 439 13.08 25.55 27.90
C ALA A 439 11.93 25.22 28.85
N LYS A 440 12.18 25.35 30.16
CA LYS A 440 11.16 25.18 31.22
C LYS A 440 10.45 23.81 31.19
N ASN A 441 11.13 22.77 30.70
CA ASN A 441 10.60 21.41 30.77
C ASN A 441 10.92 20.82 32.15
N ILE A 442 9.97 20.09 32.74
CA ILE A 442 10.09 19.46 34.07
C ILE A 442 9.92 17.96 33.91
N ALA A 443 11.00 17.22 34.15
CA ALA A 443 10.99 15.75 34.19
C ALA A 443 10.44 15.24 35.53
N ARG A 444 9.92 14.00 35.54
CA ARG A 444 9.58 13.27 36.78
C ARG A 444 10.88 12.74 37.40
N ALA A 445 11.06 12.87 38.71
CA ALA A 445 12.33 12.59 39.39
C ALA A 445 12.78 11.12 39.32
N ASP A 446 11.83 10.19 39.19
CA ASP A 446 12.03 8.74 39.07
C ASP A 446 12.20 8.26 37.61
N LEU A 447 12.08 9.16 36.63
CA LEU A 447 12.31 8.88 35.20
C LEU A 447 13.67 9.41 34.71
N ALA A 448 14.52 9.91 35.62
CA ALA A 448 15.80 10.51 35.27
C ALA A 448 16.85 9.44 34.90
N THR A 449 17.24 9.35 33.62
CA THR A 449 18.56 9.82 33.13
C THR A 449 18.74 9.49 31.64
N LEU A 450 19.10 10.52 30.85
CA LEU A 450 19.91 10.32 29.65
C LEU A 450 21.24 9.70 30.11
N GLN A 451 21.52 8.45 29.71
CA GLN A 451 22.90 7.96 29.71
C GLN A 451 23.45 8.17 28.31
N ASN A 452 24.55 8.93 28.26
CA ASN A 452 25.26 9.37 27.05
C ASN A 452 25.66 8.22 26.13
#